data_AF-A0A2D5IH28-F1
#
_entry.id   AF-A0A2D5IH28-F1
#
_cell.length_a   1.000
_cell.length_b   1.000
_cell.length_c   1.000
_cell.angle_alpha   90.00
_cell.angle_beta   90.00
_cell.angle_gamma   90.00
#
_symmetry.space_group_name_H-M   'P 1'
#
loop_
_entity.id
_entity.type
_entity.pdbx_description
1 polymer ?
#
loop_
_entity_poly.entity_id
_entity_poly.type
_entity_poly.pdbx_seq_one_letter_code
_entity_poly.pdbx_strand_id
1 'polypeptide(L)'
;MAAAKLDEYWSHLRMADPDLIGRSLLRQGYGSFARNTQLDVSTATEQTITLSEALETYVTQKGAGKPKTFHAAAQRACSYLVDACGAKTLAEYTRADALRYRDHLIAKGLVGSSISRVISSIRAVFNFAISEYALDLKNPFVGMYFDKSAGVSKRL
;
A
#
# COMPACT_ATOMS: atom_id res chain seq x y z
N MET A 1 11.51 2.30 -19.75
CA MET A 1 10.35 3.17 -20.08
C MET A 1 9.12 2.97 -19.18
N ALA A 2 8.90 1.82 -18.53
CA ALA A 2 7.77 1.66 -17.59
C ALA A 2 8.02 2.34 -16.24
N ALA A 3 9.25 2.28 -15.71
CA ALA A 3 9.64 2.93 -14.44
C ALA A 3 9.42 4.46 -14.47
N ALA A 4 9.81 5.13 -15.56
CA ALA A 4 9.64 6.59 -15.68
C ALA A 4 8.19 7.06 -15.61
N LYS A 5 7.23 6.28 -16.16
CA LYS A 5 5.80 6.63 -16.07
C LYS A 5 5.22 6.43 -14.68
N LEU A 6 5.81 5.51 -13.91
CA LEU A 6 5.42 5.30 -12.51
C LEU A 6 5.95 6.43 -11.65
N ASP A 7 7.22 6.78 -11.82
CA ASP A 7 7.86 7.89 -11.12
C ASP A 7 7.12 9.21 -11.38
N GLU A 8 6.76 9.49 -12.64
CA GLU A 8 5.96 10.66 -13.00
C GLU A 8 4.58 10.67 -12.31
N TYR A 9 3.83 9.56 -12.39
CA TYR A 9 2.52 9.44 -11.73
C TYR A 9 2.60 9.61 -10.20
N TRP A 10 3.59 9.00 -9.56
CA TRP A 10 3.78 9.08 -8.11
C TRP A 10 4.34 10.45 -7.68
N SER A 11 5.16 11.10 -8.51
CA SER A 11 5.61 12.47 -8.28
C SER A 11 4.41 13.42 -8.25
N HIS A 12 3.46 13.25 -9.17
CA HIS A 12 2.22 14.03 -9.19
C HIS A 12 1.36 13.78 -7.95
N LEU A 13 1.22 12.53 -7.51
CA LEU A 13 0.45 12.22 -6.30
C LEU A 13 1.12 12.79 -5.03
N ARG A 14 2.44 12.74 -4.94
CA ARG A 14 3.22 13.29 -3.82
C ARG A 14 3.13 14.82 -3.76
N MET A 15 3.03 15.49 -4.91
CA MET A 15 2.82 16.93 -4.97
C MET A 15 1.39 17.36 -4.61
N ALA A 16 0.40 16.45 -4.72
CA ALA A 16 -1.00 16.71 -4.39
C ALA A 16 -1.33 16.49 -2.91
N ASP A 17 -0.41 15.93 -2.12
CA ASP A 17 -0.54 15.75 -0.67
C ASP A 17 0.32 16.81 0.07
N PRO A 18 -0.28 17.93 0.51
CA PRO A 18 0.47 19.03 1.13
C PRO A 18 0.95 18.75 2.57
N ASP A 19 0.69 17.58 3.16
CA ASP A 19 0.75 17.42 4.63
C ASP A 19 1.98 16.70 5.21
N LEU A 20 3.05 16.46 4.44
CA LEU A 20 4.16 15.59 4.88
C LEU A 20 5.57 16.21 4.82
N ILE A 21 5.70 17.51 5.07
CA ILE A 21 7.00 18.10 5.43
C ILE A 21 6.85 18.84 6.77
N GLY A 22 7.31 18.21 7.87
CA GLY A 22 7.65 18.93 9.11
C GLY A 22 6.89 18.54 10.38
N ARG A 23 5.84 17.72 10.34
CA ARG A 23 5.12 17.33 11.58
C ARG A 23 5.93 16.42 12.51
N SER A 24 6.87 15.61 11.97
CA SER A 24 7.77 14.79 12.80
C SER A 24 8.95 15.56 13.41
N LEU A 25 9.16 16.82 13.03
CA LEU A 25 10.23 17.67 13.55
C LEU A 25 9.79 18.54 14.74
N LEU A 26 8.50 18.55 15.09
CA LEU A 26 8.00 19.23 16.27
C LEU A 26 8.23 18.37 17.52
N ARG A 27 9.52 18.23 17.88
CA ARG A 27 9.98 17.78 19.20
C ARG A 27 9.56 18.83 20.23
N GLN A 28 8.35 18.68 20.76
CA GLN A 28 7.83 19.48 21.85
C GLN A 28 8.34 18.93 23.18
N GLY A 29 9.11 19.75 23.92
CA GLY A 29 9.35 19.55 25.35
C GLY A 29 10.82 19.52 25.76
N TYR A 30 11.45 20.70 25.87
CA TYR A 30 12.59 20.89 26.76
C TYR A 30 12.08 20.76 28.21
N GLY A 31 12.28 19.59 28.81
CA GLY A 31 12.28 19.39 30.26
C GLY A 31 13.71 19.18 30.71
N SER A 32 14.30 20.19 31.33
CA SER A 32 15.61 20.12 31.99
C SER A 32 15.59 19.14 33.17
N PHE A 33 16.78 18.62 33.48
CA PHE A 33 17.22 17.91 34.69
C PHE A 33 16.98 16.39 34.76
N ALA A 34 17.97 15.60 34.33
CA ALA A 34 18.76 14.73 35.22
C ALA A 34 19.71 13.86 34.40
N ARG A 35 20.98 13.88 34.81
CA ARG A 35 22.08 13.11 34.27
C ARG A 35 21.89 11.64 34.67
N ASN A 36 21.61 10.76 33.72
CA ASN A 36 21.99 9.35 33.86
C ASN A 36 22.30 8.74 32.50
N THR A 37 23.46 8.10 32.43
CA THR A 37 23.98 7.36 31.28
C THR A 37 23.01 6.28 30.87
N GLN A 38 22.29 6.49 29.77
CA GLN A 38 21.56 5.43 29.09
C GLN A 38 22.10 5.38 27.68
N LEU A 39 22.76 4.25 27.37
CA LEU A 39 23.16 3.85 26.04
C LEU A 39 22.08 4.25 25.05
N ASP A 40 22.45 5.08 24.09
CA ASP A 40 21.67 5.36 22.89
C ASP A 40 21.64 4.06 22.09
N VAL A 41 20.77 3.14 22.52
CA VAL A 41 20.27 2.07 21.67
C VAL A 41 19.60 2.84 20.55
N SER A 42 20.28 2.90 19.40
CA SER A 42 19.70 3.37 18.15
C SER A 42 18.38 2.63 18.00
N THR A 43 17.30 3.27 18.40
CA THR A 43 15.94 2.81 18.16
C THR A 43 15.88 2.71 16.66
N ALA A 44 15.89 1.49 16.14
CA ALA A 44 15.75 1.23 14.73
C ALA A 44 14.61 2.12 14.26
N THR A 45 14.92 3.11 13.43
CA THR A 45 13.92 3.98 12.83
C THR A 45 12.91 3.05 12.21
N GLU A 46 11.69 2.99 12.78
CA GLU A 46 10.64 2.14 12.24
C GLU A 46 10.54 2.46 10.76
N GLN A 47 10.87 1.50 9.89
CA GLN A 47 10.94 1.75 8.47
C GLN A 47 9.51 1.98 7.97
N THR A 48 9.16 3.25 7.77
CA THR A 48 7.84 3.64 7.27
C THR A 48 7.80 3.43 5.77
N ILE A 49 7.37 2.25 5.35
CA ILE A 49 7.21 1.91 3.93
C ILE A 49 5.87 2.43 3.41
N THR A 50 5.90 3.27 2.38
CA THR A 50 4.71 3.76 1.68
C THR A 50 4.15 2.70 0.73
N LEU A 51 2.87 2.83 0.36
CA LEU A 51 2.27 1.96 -0.66
C LEU A 51 3.02 2.04 -2.01
N SER A 52 3.51 3.22 -2.37
CA SER A 52 4.26 3.43 -3.62
C SER A 52 5.59 2.68 -3.60
N GLU A 53 6.36 2.79 -2.52
CA GLU A 53 7.63 2.07 -2.35
C GLU A 53 7.40 0.55 -2.36
N ALA A 54 6.36 0.08 -1.64
CA ALA A 54 5.99 -1.34 -1.63
C ALA A 54 5.68 -1.87 -3.04
N LEU A 55 4.94 -1.09 -3.84
CA LEU A 55 4.61 -1.44 -5.22
C LEU A 55 5.84 -1.45 -6.12
N GLU A 56 6.68 -0.42 -6.03
CA GLU A 56 7.91 -0.32 -6.82
C GLU A 56 8.83 -1.51 -6.55
N THR A 57 9.05 -1.85 -5.28
CA THR A 57 9.88 -2.99 -4.88
C THR A 57 9.26 -4.31 -5.34
N TYR A 58 7.94 -4.49 -5.16
CA TYR A 58 7.25 -5.68 -5.66
C TYR A 58 7.41 -5.85 -7.17
N VAL A 59 7.21 -4.78 -7.92
CA VAL A 59 7.27 -4.79 -9.37
C VAL A 59 8.69 -4.99 -9.87
N THR A 60 9.69 -4.39 -9.23
CA THR A 60 11.10 -4.53 -9.60
C THR A 60 11.59 -5.94 -9.32
N GLN A 61 11.27 -6.49 -8.14
CA GLN A 61 11.79 -7.80 -7.72
C GLN A 61 10.99 -8.98 -8.28
N LYS A 62 9.66 -8.89 -8.37
CA LYS A 62 8.79 -9.98 -8.88
C LYS A 62 8.41 -9.83 -10.36
N GLY A 63 8.68 -8.67 -10.97
CA GLY A 63 8.32 -8.39 -12.36
C GLY A 63 9.34 -8.84 -13.40
N ALA A 64 10.56 -9.25 -13.00
CA ALA A 64 11.55 -9.77 -13.95
C ALA A 64 10.98 -10.99 -14.71
N GLY A 65 10.99 -10.91 -16.05
CA GLY A 65 10.42 -11.94 -16.94
C GLY A 65 8.89 -12.02 -16.94
N LYS A 66 8.17 -11.09 -16.29
CA LYS A 66 6.70 -11.04 -16.30
C LYS A 66 6.18 -10.16 -17.45
N PRO A 67 4.97 -10.44 -17.97
CA PRO A 67 4.35 -9.61 -18.99
C PRO A 67 3.97 -8.23 -18.43
N LYS A 68 3.86 -7.22 -19.30
CA LYS A 68 3.42 -5.85 -18.93
C LYS A 68 2.09 -5.82 -18.16
N THR A 69 1.23 -6.82 -18.37
CA THR A 69 -0.05 -6.98 -17.68
C THR A 69 0.12 -7.23 -16.17
N PHE A 70 1.23 -7.84 -15.74
CA PHE A 70 1.57 -8.02 -14.33
C PHE A 70 1.76 -6.65 -13.63
N HIS A 71 2.59 -5.80 -14.21
CA HIS A 71 2.86 -4.44 -13.73
C HIS A 71 1.55 -3.63 -13.67
N ALA A 72 0.77 -3.66 -14.75
CA ALA A 72 -0.50 -2.95 -14.83
C ALA A 72 -1.55 -3.46 -13.82
N ALA A 73 -1.53 -4.76 -13.47
CA ALA A 73 -2.42 -5.32 -12.47
C ALA A 73 -2.08 -4.83 -11.06
N ALA A 74 -0.79 -4.86 -10.69
CA ALA A 74 -0.32 -4.36 -9.40
C ALA A 74 -0.55 -2.85 -9.25
N GLN A 75 -0.23 -2.07 -10.30
CA GLN A 75 -0.49 -0.62 -10.35
C GLN A 75 -1.97 -0.32 -10.13
N ARG A 76 -2.85 -0.96 -10.91
CA ARG A 76 -4.30 -0.72 -10.83
C ARG A 76 -4.84 -1.04 -9.43
N ALA A 77 -4.38 -2.12 -8.82
CA ALA A 77 -4.80 -2.49 -7.47
C ALA A 77 -4.37 -1.45 -6.43
N CYS A 78 -3.16 -0.88 -6.55
CA CYS A 78 -2.70 0.17 -5.64
C CYS A 78 -3.43 1.50 -5.89
N SER A 79 -3.63 1.90 -7.15
CA SER A 79 -4.38 3.12 -7.48
C SER A 79 -5.81 3.08 -6.94
N TYR A 80 -6.53 1.97 -7.11
CA TYR A 80 -7.88 1.86 -6.54
C TYR A 80 -7.89 1.91 -5.00
N LEU A 81 -6.84 1.44 -4.33
CA LEU A 81 -6.72 1.56 -2.88
C LEU A 81 -6.53 3.02 -2.46
N VAL A 82 -5.67 3.76 -3.18
CA VAL A 82 -5.48 5.19 -2.98
C VAL A 82 -6.78 5.96 -3.23
N ASP A 83 -7.48 5.68 -4.33
CA ASP A 83 -8.77 6.30 -4.65
C ASP A 83 -9.80 6.11 -3.51
N ALA A 84 -9.77 4.94 -2.85
CA ALA A 84 -10.75 4.58 -1.82
C ALA A 84 -10.38 5.07 -0.41
N CYS A 85 -9.08 5.14 -0.10
CA CYS A 85 -8.59 5.26 1.28
C CYS A 85 -7.51 6.33 1.47
N GLY A 86 -7.06 6.99 0.40
CA GLY A 86 -5.90 7.88 0.39
C GLY A 86 -4.56 7.13 0.30
N ALA A 87 -3.51 7.90 -0.01
CA ALA A 87 -2.14 7.41 0.06
C ALA A 87 -1.71 7.32 1.52
N LYS A 88 -1.16 6.18 1.93
CA LYS A 88 -0.72 5.90 3.29
C LYS A 88 0.53 5.02 3.31
N THR A 89 1.17 4.92 4.46
CA THR A 89 2.13 3.86 4.76
C THR A 89 1.43 2.51 4.94
N LEU A 90 2.18 1.41 4.78
CA LEU A 90 1.62 0.07 4.92
C LEU A 90 1.03 -0.17 6.32
N ALA A 91 1.63 0.42 7.36
CA ALA A 91 1.20 0.28 8.75
C ALA A 91 -0.13 1.00 9.06
N GLU A 92 -0.46 2.04 8.30
CA GLU A 92 -1.67 2.85 8.50
C GLU A 92 -2.92 2.25 7.82
N TYR A 93 -2.76 1.25 6.96
CA TYR A 93 -3.90 0.55 6.36
C TYR A 93 -4.52 -0.41 7.37
N THR A 94 -5.76 -0.12 7.73
CA THR A 94 -6.54 -0.90 8.70
C THR A 94 -7.47 -1.89 8.01
N ARG A 95 -8.10 -2.76 8.80
CA ARG A 95 -9.21 -3.59 8.31
C ARG A 95 -10.37 -2.76 7.77
N ALA A 96 -10.65 -1.58 8.34
CA ALA A 96 -11.70 -0.69 7.86
C ALA A 96 -11.37 -0.12 6.46
N ASP A 97 -10.10 0.20 6.20
CA ASP A 97 -9.65 0.58 4.86
C ASP A 97 -9.84 -0.56 3.86
N ALA A 98 -9.53 -1.79 4.26
CA ALA A 98 -9.71 -2.96 3.41
C ALA A 98 -11.20 -3.18 3.01
N LEU A 99 -12.13 -2.94 3.93
CA LEU A 99 -13.57 -2.99 3.65
C LEU A 99 -14.02 -1.82 2.77
N ARG A 100 -13.58 -0.59 3.04
CA ARG A 100 -13.84 0.57 2.16
C ARG A 100 -13.30 0.36 0.76
N TYR A 101 -12.14 -0.26 0.64
CA TYR A 101 -11.55 -0.63 -0.64
C TYR A 101 -12.45 -1.60 -1.41
N ARG A 102 -12.92 -2.68 -0.77
CA ARG A 102 -13.90 -3.60 -1.38
C ARG A 102 -15.14 -2.86 -1.86
N ASP A 103 -15.72 -2.02 -1.01
CA ASP A 103 -16.98 -1.33 -1.31
C ASP A 103 -16.79 -0.33 -2.46
N HIS A 104 -15.62 0.32 -2.53
CA HIS A 104 -15.23 1.14 -3.66
C HIS A 104 -15.17 0.34 -4.97
N LEU A 105 -14.59 -0.87 -4.97
CA LEU A 105 -14.54 -1.72 -6.16
C LEU A 105 -15.93 -2.15 -6.63
N ILE A 106 -16.84 -2.44 -5.69
CA ILE A 106 -18.24 -2.77 -5.98
C ILE A 106 -18.96 -1.55 -6.57
N ALA A 107 -18.80 -0.36 -5.96
CA ALA A 107 -19.40 0.89 -6.43
C ALA A 107 -18.89 1.30 -7.82
N LYS A 108 -17.63 0.98 -8.16
CA LYS A 108 -17.08 1.12 -9.52
C LYS A 108 -17.69 0.13 -10.53
N GLY A 109 -18.53 -0.81 -10.11
CA GLY A 109 -19.20 -1.77 -10.99
C GLY A 109 -18.34 -2.96 -11.41
N LEU A 110 -17.28 -3.28 -10.67
CA LEU A 110 -16.48 -4.47 -11.00
C LEU A 110 -17.24 -5.75 -10.65
N VAL A 111 -17.21 -6.72 -11.56
CA VAL A 111 -17.72 -8.07 -11.31
C VAL A 111 -16.85 -8.79 -10.28
N GLY A 112 -17.42 -9.76 -9.57
CA GLY A 112 -16.77 -10.49 -8.46
C GLY A 112 -15.44 -11.15 -8.84
N SER A 113 -15.32 -11.68 -10.07
CA SER A 113 -14.06 -12.24 -10.56
C SER A 113 -12.97 -11.18 -10.77
N SER A 114 -13.33 -9.97 -11.19
CA SER A 114 -12.42 -8.84 -11.32
C SER A 114 -12.01 -8.31 -9.94
N ILE A 115 -12.96 -8.17 -9.01
CA ILE A 115 -12.68 -7.84 -7.61
C ILE A 115 -11.69 -8.84 -7.01
N SER A 116 -11.90 -10.15 -7.25
CA SER A 116 -11.00 -11.19 -6.77
C SER A 116 -9.57 -11.01 -7.26
N ARG A 117 -9.38 -10.69 -8.55
CA ARG A 117 -8.04 -10.48 -9.13
C ARG A 117 -7.36 -9.25 -8.53
N VAL A 118 -8.10 -8.16 -8.42
CA VAL A 118 -7.62 -6.89 -7.84
C VAL A 118 -7.20 -7.07 -6.38
N ILE A 119 -8.01 -7.77 -5.57
CA ILE A 119 -7.69 -8.07 -4.17
C ILE A 119 -6.49 -9.02 -4.06
N SER A 120 -6.36 -10.01 -4.96
CA SER A 120 -5.19 -10.87 -4.99
C SER A 120 -3.90 -10.09 -5.29
N SER A 121 -3.96 -9.12 -6.21
CA SER A 121 -2.81 -8.25 -6.52
C SER A 121 -2.40 -7.39 -5.32
N ILE A 122 -3.33 -6.72 -4.63
CA ILE A 122 -2.96 -5.90 -3.47
C ILE A 122 -2.39 -6.76 -2.33
N ARG A 123 -2.93 -7.96 -2.14
CA ARG A 123 -2.41 -8.91 -1.13
C ARG A 123 -0.98 -9.34 -1.45
N ALA A 124 -0.68 -9.59 -2.72
CA ALA A 124 0.65 -9.97 -3.14
C ALA A 124 1.67 -8.84 -2.92
N VAL A 125 1.30 -7.59 -3.23
CA VAL A 125 2.14 -6.41 -2.95
C VAL A 125 2.43 -6.28 -1.45
N PHE A 126 1.39 -6.30 -0.61
CA PHE A 126 1.55 -6.18 0.84
C PHE A 126 2.35 -7.34 1.44
N ASN A 127 2.02 -8.59 1.12
CA ASN A 127 2.73 -9.74 1.67
C ASN A 127 4.20 -9.74 1.26
N PHE A 128 4.49 -9.35 0.01
CA PHE A 128 5.86 -9.24 -0.44
C PHE A 128 6.61 -8.16 0.33
N ALA A 129 6.07 -6.94 0.41
CA ALA A 129 6.74 -5.85 1.13
C ALA A 129 6.90 -6.16 2.63
N ILE A 130 5.89 -6.72 3.29
CA ILE A 130 5.98 -7.16 4.69
C ILE A 130 7.14 -8.14 4.89
N SER A 131 7.29 -9.12 3.99
CA SER A 131 8.40 -10.09 4.07
C SER A 131 9.75 -9.49 3.68
N GLU A 132 9.79 -8.65 2.66
CA GLU A 132 11.03 -8.07 2.10
C GLU A 132 11.68 -7.10 3.09
N TYR A 133 10.87 -6.25 3.72
CA TYR A 133 11.32 -5.27 4.71
C TYR A 133 11.26 -5.79 6.16
N ALA A 134 10.93 -7.08 6.35
CA ALA A 134 10.76 -7.71 7.66
C ALA A 134 9.84 -6.92 8.60
N LEU A 135 8.72 -6.41 8.09
CA LEU A 135 7.77 -5.61 8.85
C LEU A 135 6.93 -6.50 9.77
N ASP A 136 6.77 -6.11 11.03
CA ASP A 136 5.83 -6.78 11.95
C ASP A 136 4.40 -6.26 11.74
N LEU A 137 3.83 -6.54 10.57
CA LEU A 137 2.51 -6.07 10.17
C LEU A 137 1.62 -7.22 9.72
N LYS A 138 0.34 -7.17 10.11
CA LYS A 138 -0.68 -8.05 9.56
C LYS A 138 -1.28 -7.42 8.31
N ASN A 139 -1.33 -8.18 7.22
CA ASN A 139 -1.97 -7.72 5.98
C ASN A 139 -3.51 -7.57 6.18
N PRO A 140 -4.07 -6.35 6.08
CA PRO A 140 -5.49 -6.09 6.38
C PRO A 140 -6.45 -6.66 5.32
N PHE A 141 -5.94 -6.98 4.13
CA PHE A 141 -6.69 -7.51 2.99
C PHE A 141 -6.86 -9.04 3.04
N VAL A 142 -6.31 -9.70 4.07
CA VAL A 142 -6.47 -11.14 4.30
C VAL A 142 -7.87 -11.46 4.85
N GLY A 143 -8.49 -12.53 4.35
CA GLY A 143 -9.79 -13.01 4.85
C GLY A 143 -10.96 -12.03 4.66
N MET A 144 -10.90 -11.12 3.69
CA MET A 144 -12.08 -10.29 3.34
C MET A 144 -13.14 -11.12 2.62
N TYR A 145 -14.41 -10.88 2.97
CA TYR A 145 -15.54 -11.43 2.25
C TYR A 145 -15.99 -10.49 1.13
N PHE A 146 -16.23 -11.05 -0.05
CA PHE A 146 -16.90 -10.45 -1.20
C PHE A 146 -17.46 -11.58 -2.08
N ASP A 147 -18.57 -11.32 -2.77
CA ASP A 147 -19.15 -12.29 -3.69
C ASP A 147 -18.28 -12.39 -4.96
N LYS A 148 -17.65 -13.55 -5.15
CA LYS A 148 -16.76 -13.82 -6.29
C LYS A 148 -17.54 -14.08 -7.60
N SER A 149 -18.81 -14.44 -7.49
CA SER A 149 -19.70 -14.75 -8.62
C SER A 149 -20.58 -13.58 -9.05
N ALA A 150 -20.67 -12.51 -8.25
CA ALA A 150 -21.46 -11.33 -8.57
C ALA A 150 -21.16 -10.80 -9.99
N GLY A 151 -22.19 -10.68 -10.82
CA GLY A 151 -22.09 -10.14 -12.19
C GLY A 151 -21.33 -11.01 -13.20
N VAL A 152 -20.99 -12.26 -12.87
CA VAL A 152 -20.34 -13.19 -13.83
C VAL A 152 -21.41 -13.92 -14.63
N SER A 153 -21.59 -13.54 -15.90
CA SER A 153 -22.47 -14.26 -16.82
C SER A 153 -21.77 -15.52 -17.36
N LYS A 154 -22.44 -16.68 -17.34
CA LYS A 154 -21.92 -17.91 -17.97
C LYS A 154 -21.86 -17.68 -19.48
N ARG A 155 -20.69 -17.92 -20.09
CA ARG A 155 -20.57 -17.98 -21.55
C ARG A 155 -21.30 -19.24 -22.01
N LEU A 156 -22.36 -19.06 -22.81
CA LEU A 156 -23.06 -20.12 -23.53
C LEU A 156 -22.22 -20.60 -24.72
#